data_AF-E1VAA8-F1
#
_entry.id   AF-E1VAA8-F1
#
_cell.length_a   1.000
_cell.length_b   1.000
_cell.length_c   1.000
_cell.angle_alpha   90.00
_cell.angle_beta   90.00
_cell.angle_gamma   90.00
#
_symmetry.space_group_name_H-M   'P 1'
#
loop_
_entity.id
_entity.type
_entity.pdbx_description
1 polymer ?
#
loop_
_entity_poly.entity_id
_entity_poly.type
_entity_poly.pdbx_seq_one_letter_code
_entity_poly.pdbx_strand_id
1 'polypeptide(L)'
;MAELDPALQDEISNLSTRTTALIDAIRNYSGGNIAQATNDLLAAQAETANTIDARETALLGLIQQQTDKPVPSLMLDFLERIYMRGARRLEHGIDPYSILSVNRGSSKWVWGAQGNLTEVPADTLAYEYDPNTGAPLGHLNEPTSTNEIPECNNWSVNNNEVDRPGGADVFPGGKSGTAPDRIVPTAVSADHYVRQPNNPDNTNADISYYLHFKPQGYERIEIRVNGFGGSVGATFDAGSESVTWTGPDTTYARIIPLPDGWYRCEVAGTATDNGSWVHVFVMDDNGNKTFTGDGTSGIDVYWGQLEVRNAPTSPIWTNGSTETRQSDNIRVLADGWQNRRQASVFVEMSVKAGGDSSDNVLTLGAGRGNERMVLSKEGQIYVTTPEGNSFNGNSYNLDLHPGMTRYALSYEEAGPMHVTIDNGANSRSPGAISNKYLEVTRMTLGTQHTSATGVINGYIRRVHYYPFMMDQADLEALQ
;
A
#
# COMPACT_ATOMS: atom_id res chain seq x y z
N MET A 1 -28.96 7.91 -84.29
CA MET A 1 -28.78 7.83 -82.82
C MET A 1 -30.15 7.49 -82.26
N ALA A 2 -30.30 6.32 -81.64
CA ALA A 2 -31.58 5.93 -81.05
C ALA A 2 -31.87 6.87 -79.87
N GLU A 3 -32.98 7.61 -79.93
CA GLU A 3 -33.46 8.41 -78.80
C GLU A 3 -33.76 7.46 -77.64
N LEU A 4 -33.20 7.78 -76.48
CA LEU A 4 -33.48 7.04 -75.24
C LEU A 4 -34.99 7.11 -74.96
N ASP A 5 -35.55 5.99 -74.51
CA ASP A 5 -36.94 5.89 -74.06
C ASP A 5 -37.26 7.10 -73.16
N PRO A 6 -38.31 7.90 -73.47
CA PRO A 6 -38.69 9.08 -72.70
C PRO A 6 -38.86 8.80 -71.20
N ALA A 7 -39.34 7.60 -70.83
CA ALA A 7 -39.47 7.21 -69.44
C ALA A 7 -38.11 7.07 -68.73
N LEU A 8 -37.10 6.58 -69.46
CA LEU A 8 -35.73 6.42 -68.95
C LEU A 8 -35.01 7.79 -68.87
N GLN A 9 -35.30 8.70 -69.80
CA GLN A 9 -34.80 10.09 -69.73
C GLN A 9 -35.38 10.87 -68.54
N ASP A 10 -36.66 10.67 -68.23
CA ASP A 10 -37.30 11.26 -67.06
C ASP A 10 -36.73 10.69 -65.76
N GLU A 11 -36.51 9.36 -65.66
CA GLU A 11 -35.87 8.76 -64.50
C GLU A 11 -34.44 9.27 -64.27
N ILE A 12 -33.62 9.36 -65.33
CA ILE A 12 -32.24 9.87 -65.25
C ILE A 12 -32.22 11.34 -64.83
N SER A 13 -33.13 12.17 -65.37
CA SER A 13 -33.23 13.58 -65.01
C SER A 13 -33.66 13.77 -63.54
N ASN A 14 -34.57 12.91 -63.06
CA ASN A 14 -35.03 12.91 -61.68
C ASN A 14 -33.90 12.46 -60.73
N LEU A 15 -33.13 11.45 -61.11
CA LEU A 15 -31.95 11.00 -60.35
C LEU A 15 -30.90 12.10 -60.26
N SER A 16 -30.55 12.74 -61.39
CA SER A 16 -29.57 13.83 -61.43
C SER A 16 -29.98 15.03 -60.56
N THR A 17 -31.26 15.35 -60.55
CA THR A 17 -31.83 16.42 -59.69
C THR A 17 -31.70 16.07 -58.21
N ARG A 18 -32.03 14.82 -57.82
CA ARG A 18 -31.90 14.34 -56.44
C ARG A 18 -30.44 14.26 -55.99
N THR A 19 -29.53 13.85 -56.86
CA THR A 19 -28.09 13.81 -56.57
C THR A 19 -27.52 15.21 -56.38
N THR A 20 -27.90 16.17 -57.23
CA THR A 20 -27.50 17.57 -57.08
C THR A 20 -28.00 18.17 -55.77
N ALA A 21 -29.29 17.93 -55.44
CA ALA A 21 -29.88 18.38 -54.17
C ALA A 21 -29.18 17.76 -52.94
N LEU A 22 -28.79 16.49 -53.01
CA LEU A 22 -28.04 15.82 -51.94
C LEU A 22 -26.64 16.40 -51.79
N ILE A 23 -25.94 16.64 -52.89
CA ILE A 23 -24.59 17.22 -52.86
C ILE A 23 -24.62 18.66 -52.32
N ASP A 24 -25.63 19.45 -52.68
CA ASP A 24 -25.81 20.80 -52.14
C ASP A 24 -26.25 20.77 -50.67
N ALA A 25 -27.06 19.80 -50.25
CA ALA A 25 -27.38 19.57 -48.84
C ALA A 25 -26.14 19.18 -48.02
N ILE A 26 -25.23 18.36 -48.58
CA ILE A 26 -23.96 18.00 -47.95
C ILE A 26 -23.02 19.20 -47.89
N ARG A 27 -22.88 19.99 -48.98
CA ARG A 27 -22.04 21.19 -49.00
C ARG A 27 -22.54 22.28 -48.04
N ASN A 28 -23.85 22.37 -47.83
CA ASN A 28 -24.48 23.37 -46.95
C ASN A 28 -24.82 22.83 -45.55
N TYR A 29 -24.42 21.59 -45.21
CA TYR A 29 -24.62 21.04 -43.89
C TYR A 29 -23.66 21.71 -42.89
N SER A 30 -24.17 22.68 -42.11
CA SER A 30 -23.43 23.42 -41.08
C SER A 30 -23.58 22.84 -39.67
N GLY A 31 -24.13 21.63 -39.54
CA GLY A 31 -24.33 20.92 -38.28
C GLY A 31 -23.06 20.28 -37.75
N GLY A 32 -22.11 21.10 -37.30
CA GLY A 32 -20.99 20.71 -36.44
C GLY A 32 -19.79 20.11 -37.16
N ASN A 33 -18.81 20.95 -37.54
CA ASN A 33 -17.43 20.47 -37.59
C ASN A 33 -17.13 19.89 -36.19
N ILE A 34 -16.65 18.65 -36.12
CA ILE A 34 -16.20 18.01 -34.87
C ILE A 34 -15.36 19.01 -34.05
N ALA A 35 -14.53 19.83 -34.70
CA ALA A 35 -13.75 20.88 -34.04
C ALA A 35 -14.60 21.94 -33.31
N GLN A 36 -15.74 22.36 -33.85
CA GLN A 36 -16.64 23.32 -33.17
C GLN A 36 -17.31 22.65 -31.96
N ALA A 37 -17.82 21.43 -32.12
CA ALA A 37 -18.40 20.68 -31.01
C ALA A 37 -17.37 20.36 -29.92
N THR A 38 -16.12 20.08 -30.30
CA THR A 38 -14.99 19.91 -29.38
C THR A 38 -14.67 21.22 -28.66
N ASN A 39 -14.63 22.35 -29.37
CA ASN A 39 -14.38 23.65 -28.75
C ASN A 39 -15.51 24.09 -27.81
N ASP A 40 -16.77 23.85 -28.19
CA ASP A 40 -17.93 24.14 -27.36
C ASP A 40 -17.95 23.24 -26.11
N LEU A 41 -17.57 21.96 -26.25
CA LEU A 41 -17.40 21.06 -25.12
C LEU A 41 -16.27 21.50 -24.19
N LEU A 42 -15.12 21.91 -24.74
CA LEU A 42 -13.99 22.43 -23.96
C LEU A 42 -14.37 23.74 -23.25
N ALA A 43 -15.12 24.62 -23.91
CA ALA A 43 -15.62 25.86 -23.32
C ALA A 43 -16.64 25.58 -22.20
N ALA A 44 -17.57 24.65 -22.42
CA ALA A 44 -18.54 24.22 -21.40
C ALA A 44 -17.85 23.52 -20.22
N GLN A 45 -16.81 22.72 -20.46
CA GLN A 45 -15.98 22.14 -19.40
C GLN A 45 -15.26 23.22 -18.59
N ALA A 46 -14.67 24.22 -19.26
CA ALA A 46 -14.01 25.34 -18.60
C ALA A 46 -14.99 26.19 -17.77
N GLU A 47 -16.19 26.46 -18.30
CA GLU A 47 -17.25 27.20 -17.58
C GLU A 47 -17.79 26.41 -16.39
N THR A 48 -17.97 25.11 -16.56
CA THR A 48 -18.38 24.20 -15.47
C THR A 48 -17.32 24.16 -14.37
N ALA A 49 -16.03 24.04 -14.73
CA ALA A 49 -14.92 24.10 -13.78
C ALA A 49 -14.90 25.44 -13.02
N ASN A 50 -15.01 26.57 -13.71
CA ASN A 50 -15.07 27.89 -13.08
C ASN A 50 -16.27 28.05 -12.12
N THR A 51 -17.41 27.46 -12.47
CA THR A 51 -18.63 27.52 -11.64
C THR A 51 -18.51 26.62 -10.40
N ILE A 52 -17.91 25.44 -10.55
CA ILE A 52 -17.56 24.54 -9.44
C ILE A 52 -16.59 25.27 -8.51
N ASP A 53 -15.50 25.83 -9.03
CA ASP A 53 -14.52 26.61 -8.27
C ASP A 53 -15.19 27.73 -7.46
N ALA A 54 -16.11 28.48 -8.07
CA ALA A 54 -16.82 29.58 -7.41
C ALA A 54 -17.74 29.09 -6.28
N ARG A 55 -18.44 27.97 -6.48
CA ARG A 55 -19.32 27.36 -5.47
C ARG A 55 -18.53 26.71 -4.33
N GLU A 56 -17.45 26.02 -4.65
CA GLU A 56 -16.52 25.46 -3.67
C GLU A 56 -15.88 26.58 -2.84
N THR A 57 -15.45 27.67 -3.48
CA THR A 57 -14.94 28.86 -2.78
C THR A 57 -15.96 29.43 -1.78
N ALA A 58 -17.23 29.50 -2.16
CA ALA A 58 -18.29 29.98 -1.27
C ALA A 58 -18.57 28.99 -0.11
N LEU A 59 -18.59 27.69 -0.39
CA LEU A 59 -18.77 26.65 0.61
C LEU A 59 -17.61 26.60 1.60
N LEU A 60 -16.39 26.84 1.13
CA LEU A 60 -15.18 26.91 1.94
C LEU A 60 -15.14 28.14 2.84
N GLY A 61 -15.58 29.30 2.34
CA GLY A 61 -15.78 30.47 3.19
C GLY A 61 -16.78 30.20 4.31
N LEU A 62 -17.82 29.40 4.04
CA LEU A 62 -18.78 28.94 5.04
C LEU A 62 -18.18 27.93 6.02
N ILE A 63 -17.43 26.94 5.54
CA ILE A 63 -16.75 25.94 6.38
C ILE A 63 -15.71 26.62 7.28
N GLN A 64 -14.86 27.50 6.74
CA GLN A 64 -13.89 28.28 7.51
C GLN A 64 -14.52 29.20 8.55
N GLN A 65 -15.76 29.66 8.32
CA GLN A 65 -16.52 30.43 9.30
C GLN A 65 -17.23 29.56 10.36
N GLN A 66 -17.38 28.26 10.10
CA GLN A 66 -18.12 27.31 10.95
C GLN A 66 -17.23 26.26 11.63
N THR A 67 -15.97 26.13 11.26
CA THR A 67 -15.02 25.19 11.86
C THR A 67 -14.01 25.93 12.72
N ASP A 68 -13.95 25.61 14.01
CA ASP A 68 -12.91 26.09 14.94
C ASP A 68 -11.51 25.51 14.63
N LYS A 69 -11.41 24.57 13.67
CA LYS A 69 -10.15 23.93 13.30
C LYS A 69 -9.46 24.67 12.16
N PRO A 70 -8.14 24.86 12.24
CA PRO A 70 -7.37 25.44 11.15
C PRO A 70 -7.43 24.58 9.88
N VAL A 71 -7.37 25.24 8.72
CA VAL A 71 -7.37 24.57 7.41
C VAL A 71 -5.93 24.36 6.94
N PRO A 72 -5.56 23.14 6.50
CA PRO A 72 -4.21 22.87 6.01
C PRO A 72 -3.96 23.52 4.65
N SER A 73 -2.71 23.89 4.37
CA SER A 73 -2.26 24.32 3.04
C SER A 73 -1.87 23.16 2.13
N LEU A 74 -1.74 21.95 2.67
CA LEU A 74 -1.60 20.69 1.93
C LEU A 74 -2.37 19.62 2.70
N MET A 75 -3.29 18.94 2.03
CA MET A 75 -4.05 17.82 2.59
C MET A 75 -3.90 16.62 1.68
N LEU A 76 -3.44 15.51 2.24
CA LEU A 76 -3.31 14.22 1.57
C LEU A 76 -4.10 13.20 2.41
N ASP A 77 -5.35 12.95 2.04
CA ASP A 77 -6.16 11.90 2.65
C ASP A 77 -6.21 10.69 1.72
N PHE A 78 -5.46 9.65 2.06
CA PHE A 78 -5.38 8.42 1.27
C PHE A 78 -6.56 7.47 1.53
N LEU A 79 -7.34 7.70 2.59
CA LEU A 79 -8.53 6.90 2.90
C LEU A 79 -9.70 7.33 2.02
N GLU A 80 -9.95 8.64 2.00
CA GLU A 80 -11.03 9.25 1.21
C GLU A 80 -10.58 9.61 -0.21
N ARG A 81 -9.27 9.50 -0.50
CA ARG A 81 -8.64 9.91 -1.76
C ARG A 81 -8.88 11.37 -2.08
N ILE A 82 -8.81 12.20 -1.05
CA ILE A 82 -8.99 13.65 -1.13
C ILE A 82 -7.62 14.31 -1.04
N TYR A 83 -7.27 15.06 -2.06
CA TYR A 83 -5.99 15.75 -2.17
C TYR A 83 -6.22 17.25 -2.41
N MET A 84 -5.47 18.09 -1.71
CA MET A 84 -5.55 19.55 -1.82
C MET A 84 -4.17 20.18 -1.69
N ARG A 85 -3.91 21.25 -2.44
CA ARG A 85 -2.69 22.06 -2.36
C ARG A 85 -3.02 23.54 -2.47
N GLY A 86 -2.57 24.33 -1.50
CA GLY A 86 -2.73 25.79 -1.44
C GLY A 86 -3.61 26.26 -0.29
N ALA A 87 -3.44 27.54 0.10
CA ALA A 87 -4.19 28.18 1.18
C ALA A 87 -5.45 28.93 0.69
N ARG A 88 -5.63 29.07 -0.62
CA ARG A 88 -6.78 29.71 -1.27
C ARG A 88 -7.25 28.80 -2.40
N ARG A 89 -8.50 28.37 -2.33
CA ARG A 89 -9.11 27.24 -3.06
C ARG A 89 -8.69 25.89 -2.45
N LEU A 90 -9.58 25.29 -1.66
CA LEU A 90 -9.51 23.85 -1.39
C LEU A 90 -10.07 23.19 -2.64
N GLU A 91 -9.22 23.01 -3.64
CA GLU A 91 -9.56 22.29 -4.86
C GLU A 91 -9.65 20.80 -4.49
N HIS A 92 -10.85 20.34 -4.15
CA HIS A 92 -11.09 18.94 -3.80
C HIS A 92 -11.00 18.07 -5.07
N GLY A 93 -10.52 16.83 -4.92
CA GLY A 93 -10.53 15.87 -6.02
C GLY A 93 -9.50 16.15 -7.12
N ILE A 94 -8.45 16.92 -6.83
CA ILE A 94 -7.28 17.01 -7.69
C ILE A 94 -6.66 15.61 -7.86
N ASP A 95 -6.20 15.30 -9.09
CA ASP A 95 -5.40 14.09 -9.34
C ASP A 95 -4.17 14.08 -8.43
N PRO A 96 -3.99 13.04 -7.58
CA PRO A 96 -2.85 12.94 -6.68
C PRO A 96 -1.51 13.15 -7.39
N TYR A 97 -1.35 12.74 -8.65
CA TYR A 97 -0.06 12.88 -9.37
C TYR A 97 0.29 14.32 -9.80
N SER A 98 -0.66 15.26 -9.70
CA SER A 98 -0.36 16.69 -9.89
C SER A 98 0.26 17.33 -8.64
N ILE A 99 0.17 16.66 -7.49
CA ILE A 99 0.70 17.08 -6.19
C ILE A 99 1.88 16.18 -5.78
N LEU A 100 1.74 14.87 -6.02
CA LEU A 100 2.63 13.81 -5.57
C LEU A 100 3.44 13.25 -6.73
N SER A 101 4.68 12.89 -6.45
CA SER A 101 5.43 11.93 -7.25
C SER A 101 5.55 10.64 -6.45
N VAL A 102 5.22 9.53 -7.10
CA VAL A 102 5.39 8.19 -6.58
C VAL A 102 6.46 7.51 -7.41
N ASN A 103 7.52 7.08 -6.76
CA ASN A 103 8.58 6.32 -7.40
C ASN A 103 8.61 4.93 -6.76
N ARG A 104 8.25 3.91 -7.54
CA ARG A 104 8.40 2.49 -7.19
C ARG A 104 8.68 1.75 -8.48
N GLY A 105 9.94 1.32 -8.66
CA GLY A 105 10.42 0.69 -9.90
C GLY A 105 9.87 -0.71 -10.20
N SER A 106 8.84 -1.17 -9.49
CA SER A 106 8.22 -2.49 -9.68
C SER A 106 6.71 -2.41 -9.39
N SER A 107 5.94 -3.36 -9.93
CA SER A 107 4.56 -3.57 -9.48
C SER A 107 4.54 -4.10 -8.04
N LYS A 108 3.35 -4.06 -7.43
CA LYS A 108 3.07 -4.72 -6.15
C LYS A 108 1.61 -5.10 -6.04
N TRP A 109 1.22 -5.82 -4.99
CA TRP A 109 -0.12 -6.37 -4.85
C TRP A 109 -0.85 -5.78 -3.64
N VAL A 110 -2.14 -5.49 -3.80
CA VAL A 110 -3.01 -5.00 -2.72
C VAL A 110 -4.37 -5.68 -2.78
N TRP A 111 -5.02 -5.81 -1.64
CA TRP A 111 -6.43 -6.14 -1.57
C TRP A 111 -7.29 -4.97 -2.04
N GLY A 112 -8.09 -5.19 -3.07
CA GLY A 112 -9.05 -4.22 -3.58
C GLY A 112 -10.32 -4.16 -2.73
N ALA A 113 -11.15 -3.13 -2.95
CA ALA A 113 -12.39 -2.89 -2.19
C ALA A 113 -13.44 -4.01 -2.26
N GLN A 114 -13.27 -4.95 -3.20
CA GLN A 114 -14.15 -6.12 -3.40
C GLN A 114 -13.57 -7.41 -2.79
N GLY A 115 -12.48 -7.32 -2.02
CA GLY A 115 -11.84 -8.48 -1.41
C GLY A 115 -10.98 -9.31 -2.37
N ASN A 116 -10.71 -8.82 -3.59
CA ASN A 116 -9.82 -9.48 -4.54
C ASN A 116 -8.41 -8.93 -4.45
N LEU A 117 -7.41 -9.81 -4.49
CA LEU A 117 -6.00 -9.42 -4.58
C LEU A 117 -5.67 -8.94 -6.00
N THR A 118 -5.14 -7.72 -6.12
CA THR A 118 -4.93 -7.04 -7.41
C THR A 118 -3.52 -6.48 -7.55
N GLU A 119 -2.99 -6.49 -8.77
CA GLU A 119 -1.69 -5.91 -9.09
C GLU A 119 -1.81 -4.40 -9.33
N VAL A 120 -0.93 -3.64 -8.69
CA VAL A 120 -0.75 -2.21 -8.84
C VAL A 120 0.53 -1.97 -9.64
N PRO A 121 0.47 -1.26 -10.79
CA PRO A 121 1.63 -0.99 -11.64
C PRO A 121 2.77 -0.24 -10.92
N ALA A 122 3.95 -0.20 -11.54
CA ALA A 122 5.05 0.66 -11.09
C ALA A 122 4.65 2.14 -11.07
N ASP A 123 5.29 2.93 -10.20
CA ASP A 123 5.10 4.38 -10.08
C ASP A 123 3.66 4.87 -9.82
N THR A 124 2.79 3.99 -9.28
CA THR A 124 1.43 4.36 -8.88
C THR A 124 1.15 4.15 -7.39
N LEU A 125 0.28 4.99 -6.83
CA LEU A 125 -0.28 4.81 -5.49
C LEU A 125 -0.98 3.45 -5.39
N ALA A 126 -0.70 2.74 -4.31
CA ALA A 126 -1.31 1.45 -3.98
C ALA A 126 -2.29 1.60 -2.82
N TYR A 127 -3.57 1.78 -3.15
CA TYR A 127 -4.64 1.87 -2.17
C TYR A 127 -5.08 0.46 -1.78
N GLU A 128 -4.98 0.15 -0.51
CA GLU A 128 -5.38 -1.16 0.01
C GLU A 128 -6.63 -1.05 0.88
N TYR A 129 -7.43 -2.10 0.84
CA TYR A 129 -8.65 -2.27 1.59
C TYR A 129 -8.54 -3.52 2.47
N ASP A 130 -9.20 -3.49 3.61
CA ASP A 130 -9.40 -4.69 4.39
C ASP A 130 -10.24 -5.69 3.56
N PRO A 131 -9.73 -6.90 3.29
CA PRO A 131 -10.36 -7.78 2.32
C PRO A 131 -11.71 -8.35 2.79
N ASN A 132 -12.02 -8.31 4.08
CA ASN A 132 -13.28 -8.82 4.63
C ASN A 132 -14.34 -7.73 4.77
N THR A 133 -13.93 -6.54 5.21
CA THR A 133 -14.84 -5.43 5.52
C THR A 133 -14.96 -4.43 4.38
N GLY A 134 -14.01 -4.42 3.44
CA GLY A 134 -13.91 -3.42 2.39
C GLY A 134 -13.53 -2.02 2.91
N ALA A 135 -13.11 -1.90 4.18
CA ALA A 135 -12.71 -0.63 4.76
C ALA A 135 -11.37 -0.16 4.16
N PRO A 136 -11.21 1.14 3.80
CA PRO A 136 -9.95 1.64 3.28
C PRO A 136 -8.87 1.64 4.37
N LEU A 137 -7.69 1.11 4.03
CA LEU A 137 -6.52 1.10 4.91
C LEU A 137 -5.57 2.27 4.64
N GLY A 138 -5.58 2.83 3.43
CA GLY A 138 -4.76 3.95 3.00
C GLY A 138 -3.84 3.56 1.85
N HIS A 139 -2.77 4.35 1.65
CA HIS A 139 -1.70 3.95 0.75
C HIS A 139 -0.77 2.97 1.45
N LEU A 140 -0.67 1.73 0.96
CA LEU A 140 0.34 0.79 1.40
C LEU A 140 1.71 1.34 0.98
N ASN A 141 2.61 1.63 1.92
CA ASN A 141 4.00 2.02 1.71
C ASN A 141 4.90 0.91 2.23
N GLU A 142 5.84 0.45 1.41
CA GLU A 142 6.69 -0.67 1.79
C GLU A 142 8.15 -0.46 1.39
N PRO A 143 9.09 -0.98 2.20
CA PRO A 143 10.51 -1.04 1.86
C PRO A 143 10.77 -2.01 0.71
N THR A 144 11.99 -2.01 0.18
CA THR A 144 12.45 -3.05 -0.75
C THR A 144 12.39 -4.41 -0.05
N SER A 145 11.93 -5.42 -0.77
CA SER A 145 11.93 -6.79 -0.27
C SER A 145 12.08 -7.80 -1.39
N THR A 146 12.56 -8.99 -1.04
CA THR A 146 12.79 -10.10 -1.97
C THR A 146 12.03 -11.31 -1.46
N ASN A 147 11.29 -11.98 -2.35
CA ASN A 147 10.81 -13.32 -2.05
C ASN A 147 11.93 -14.32 -2.35
N GLU A 148 12.46 -14.92 -1.29
CA GLU A 148 13.60 -15.85 -1.33
C GLU A 148 13.21 -17.24 -1.84
N ILE A 149 11.92 -17.50 -2.04
CA ILE A 149 11.41 -18.72 -2.66
C ILE A 149 11.39 -18.53 -4.18
N PRO A 150 12.14 -19.33 -4.97
CA PRO A 150 12.18 -19.16 -6.43
C PRO A 150 10.87 -19.48 -7.15
N GLU A 151 10.04 -20.34 -6.56
CA GLU A 151 8.74 -20.74 -7.11
C GLU A 151 7.67 -20.65 -6.02
N CYS A 152 7.16 -19.44 -5.79
CA CYS A 152 6.21 -19.14 -4.70
C CYS A 152 4.94 -20.00 -4.74
N ASN A 153 4.53 -20.48 -5.90
CA ASN A 153 3.34 -21.30 -6.07
C ASN A 153 3.64 -22.74 -6.52
N ASN A 154 4.79 -23.27 -6.11
CA ASN A 154 5.11 -24.69 -6.26
C ASN A 154 5.57 -25.27 -4.93
N TRP A 155 5.03 -26.44 -4.61
CA TRP A 155 5.25 -27.15 -3.35
C TRP A 155 5.81 -28.54 -3.61
N SER A 156 6.97 -28.84 -3.01
CA SER A 156 7.53 -30.19 -3.03
C SER A 156 6.76 -31.08 -2.08
N VAL A 157 6.47 -32.31 -2.53
CA VAL A 157 5.68 -33.31 -1.81
C VAL A 157 6.39 -34.66 -1.77
N ASN A 158 6.05 -35.46 -0.76
CA ASN A 158 6.33 -36.89 -0.71
C ASN A 158 5.01 -37.64 -0.93
N ASN A 159 4.89 -38.39 -2.03
CA ASN A 159 3.65 -39.08 -2.40
C ASN A 159 3.29 -40.25 -1.47
N ASN A 160 4.17 -40.64 -0.55
CA ASN A 160 3.81 -41.57 0.53
C ASN A 160 3.09 -40.88 1.70
N GLU A 161 3.17 -39.56 1.77
CA GLU A 161 2.63 -38.75 2.86
C GLU A 161 1.40 -37.98 2.38
N VAL A 162 1.46 -37.32 1.22
CA VAL A 162 0.37 -36.50 0.69
C VAL A 162 0.10 -36.75 -0.79
N ASP A 163 -1.16 -36.63 -1.19
CA ASP A 163 -1.62 -36.65 -2.57
C ASP A 163 -1.96 -35.23 -3.08
N ARG A 164 -1.85 -35.03 -4.39
CA ARG A 164 -2.21 -33.79 -5.11
C ARG A 164 -3.27 -34.08 -6.19
N PRO A 165 -4.53 -34.28 -5.82
CA PRO A 165 -5.57 -34.68 -6.77
C PRO A 165 -6.00 -33.56 -7.73
N GLY A 166 -5.57 -32.31 -7.50
CA GLY A 166 -6.05 -31.13 -8.21
C GLY A 166 -7.42 -30.68 -7.71
N GLY A 167 -8.06 -29.77 -8.46
CA GLY A 167 -9.41 -29.28 -8.11
C GLY A 167 -9.46 -28.39 -6.87
N ALA A 168 -8.37 -27.68 -6.56
CA ALA A 168 -8.35 -26.69 -5.50
C ALA A 168 -9.36 -25.57 -5.77
N ASP A 169 -9.89 -24.98 -4.70
CA ASP A 169 -10.77 -23.81 -4.83
C ASP A 169 -9.99 -22.62 -5.39
N VAL A 170 -10.71 -21.72 -6.07
CA VAL A 170 -10.12 -20.51 -6.63
C VAL A 170 -9.75 -19.54 -5.49
N PHE A 171 -8.56 -18.95 -5.56
CA PHE A 171 -8.15 -17.87 -4.66
C PHE A 171 -8.75 -16.53 -5.13
N PRO A 172 -9.21 -15.65 -4.22
CA PRO A 172 -9.82 -14.36 -4.59
C PRO A 172 -8.78 -13.41 -5.21
N GLY A 173 -8.64 -13.45 -6.53
CA GLY A 173 -7.68 -12.65 -7.31
C GLY A 173 -6.30 -13.29 -7.43
N GLY A 174 -5.25 -12.46 -7.41
CA GLY A 174 -3.86 -12.90 -7.57
C GLY A 174 -3.37 -12.90 -9.02
N LYS A 175 -2.24 -13.55 -9.28
CA LYS A 175 -1.60 -13.51 -10.60
C LYS A 175 -2.43 -14.28 -11.62
N SER A 176 -2.60 -13.69 -12.81
CA SER A 176 -3.33 -14.36 -13.88
C SER A 176 -2.62 -15.65 -14.31
N GLY A 177 -3.40 -16.72 -14.49
CA GLY A 177 -2.91 -18.01 -14.98
C GLY A 177 -2.32 -18.93 -13.91
N THR A 178 -2.54 -18.63 -12.63
CA THR A 178 -2.03 -19.43 -11.51
C THR A 178 -3.20 -19.98 -10.70
N ALA A 179 -2.99 -21.13 -10.05
CA ALA A 179 -4.02 -21.82 -9.29
C ALA A 179 -3.44 -22.36 -7.97
N PRO A 180 -4.25 -22.45 -6.90
CA PRO A 180 -3.86 -23.15 -5.69
C PRO A 180 -3.67 -24.65 -5.88
N ASP A 181 -2.98 -25.27 -4.92
CA ASP A 181 -2.78 -26.71 -4.84
C ASP A 181 -3.64 -27.34 -3.76
N ARG A 182 -4.40 -28.38 -4.13
CA ARG A 182 -5.09 -29.26 -3.18
C ARG A 182 -4.09 -30.29 -2.65
N ILE A 183 -3.92 -30.33 -1.33
CA ILE A 183 -3.06 -31.28 -0.61
C ILE A 183 -3.93 -32.16 0.27
N VAL A 184 -3.81 -33.48 0.11
CA VAL A 184 -4.61 -34.48 0.85
C VAL A 184 -3.67 -35.44 1.58
N PRO A 185 -3.69 -35.49 2.92
CA PRO A 185 -3.03 -36.54 3.70
C PRO A 185 -3.43 -37.95 3.25
N THR A 186 -2.44 -38.81 2.99
CA THR A 186 -2.67 -40.22 2.64
C THR A 186 -3.10 -41.05 3.85
N ALA A 187 -3.60 -42.27 3.62
CA ALA A 187 -3.96 -43.22 4.68
C ALA A 187 -2.75 -43.93 5.34
N VAL A 188 -1.57 -43.30 5.33
CA VAL A 188 -0.37 -43.77 6.02
C VAL A 188 -0.18 -42.97 7.29
N SER A 189 0.14 -43.64 8.40
CA SER A 189 0.52 -42.95 9.64
C SER A 189 1.88 -42.27 9.49
N ALA A 190 1.90 -40.99 9.13
CA ALA A 190 3.11 -40.21 8.90
C ALA A 190 2.90 -38.73 9.23
N ASP A 191 3.99 -37.96 9.21
CA ASP A 191 3.88 -36.49 9.18
C ASP A 191 3.44 -36.08 7.78
N HIS A 192 2.29 -35.43 7.68
CA HIS A 192 1.74 -34.98 6.40
C HIS A 192 2.14 -33.53 6.14
N TYR A 193 3.00 -33.27 5.16
CA TYR A 193 3.44 -31.91 4.87
C TYR A 193 3.76 -31.68 3.40
N VAL A 194 3.84 -30.40 3.07
CA VAL A 194 4.45 -29.89 1.85
C VAL A 194 5.60 -28.96 2.20
N ARG A 195 6.53 -28.73 1.28
CA ARG A 195 7.67 -27.85 1.54
C ARG A 195 8.09 -26.99 0.35
N GLN A 196 8.70 -25.86 0.67
CA GLN A 196 9.34 -24.96 -0.27
C GLN A 196 10.81 -24.75 0.08
N PRO A 197 11.69 -24.56 -0.91
CA PRO A 197 13.11 -24.34 -0.63
C PRO A 197 13.28 -23.03 0.16
N ASN A 198 14.13 -23.10 1.19
CA ASN A 198 14.76 -21.93 1.77
C ASN A 198 16.23 -21.94 1.35
N ASN A 199 16.56 -21.12 0.37
CA ASN A 199 17.89 -21.07 -0.23
C ASN A 199 18.89 -20.14 0.49
N PRO A 200 18.53 -18.96 1.01
CA PRO A 200 19.50 -18.10 1.68
C PRO A 200 19.96 -18.68 3.03
N ASP A 201 21.20 -18.41 3.39
CA ASP A 201 21.63 -18.54 4.79
C ASP A 201 21.05 -17.36 5.58
N ASN A 202 20.13 -17.69 6.48
CA ASN A 202 19.41 -16.75 7.33
C ASN A 202 19.80 -16.90 8.81
N THR A 203 20.94 -17.53 9.12
CA THR A 203 21.43 -17.67 10.49
C THR A 203 21.60 -16.31 11.15
N ASN A 204 21.01 -16.12 12.34
CA ASN A 204 20.93 -14.86 13.09
C ASN A 204 20.25 -13.70 12.34
N ALA A 205 19.46 -14.00 11.31
CA ALA A 205 18.70 -13.00 10.58
C ALA A 205 17.23 -13.05 10.98
N ASP A 206 16.64 -11.86 11.03
CA ASP A 206 15.19 -11.73 11.09
C ASP A 206 14.57 -12.20 9.79
N ILE A 207 13.55 -13.05 9.88
CA ILE A 207 12.85 -13.62 8.74
C ILE A 207 11.33 -13.53 8.95
N SER A 208 10.61 -13.53 7.84
CA SER A 208 9.15 -13.68 7.83
C SER A 208 8.75 -14.60 6.70
N TYR A 209 7.77 -15.44 6.98
CA TYR A 209 7.16 -16.33 6.02
C TYR A 209 5.65 -16.20 6.09
N TYR A 210 4.99 -16.22 4.93
CA TYR A 210 3.55 -16.42 4.89
C TYR A 210 3.11 -17.28 3.71
N LEU A 211 1.92 -17.86 3.86
CA LEU A 211 1.17 -18.50 2.79
C LEU A 211 -0.33 -18.23 2.94
N HIS A 212 -1.08 -18.59 1.90
CA HIS A 212 -2.54 -18.63 1.95
C HIS A 212 -3.03 -20.07 2.04
N PHE A 213 -3.94 -20.34 2.97
CA PHE A 213 -4.52 -21.65 3.19
C PHE A 213 -6.05 -21.58 3.21
N LYS A 214 -6.68 -22.67 2.78
CA LYS A 214 -8.12 -22.88 2.94
C LYS A 214 -8.40 -24.31 3.42
N PRO A 215 -9.15 -24.50 4.52
CA PRO A 215 -9.55 -25.81 4.99
C PRO A 215 -10.36 -26.58 3.95
N GLN A 216 -10.05 -27.86 3.77
CA GLN A 216 -10.82 -28.79 2.94
C GLN A 216 -11.09 -30.10 3.72
N GLY A 217 -11.45 -29.95 4.99
CA GLY A 217 -11.65 -31.03 5.96
C GLY A 217 -10.63 -31.06 7.10
N TYR A 218 -9.44 -30.47 6.90
CA TYR A 218 -8.48 -30.18 7.97
C TYR A 218 -8.39 -28.67 8.22
N GLU A 219 -8.59 -28.25 9.46
CA GLU A 219 -8.66 -26.82 9.83
C GLU A 219 -7.33 -26.23 10.31
N ARG A 220 -6.29 -27.07 10.45
CA ARG A 220 -5.04 -26.68 11.09
C ARG A 220 -3.83 -26.95 10.22
N ILE A 221 -2.92 -25.98 10.23
CA ILE A 221 -1.60 -26.12 9.64
C ILE A 221 -0.52 -25.67 10.63
N GLU A 222 0.65 -26.29 10.56
CA GLU A 222 1.85 -25.82 11.26
C GLU A 222 2.92 -25.41 10.25
N ILE A 223 3.41 -24.18 10.36
CA ILE A 223 4.53 -23.69 9.57
C ILE A 223 5.81 -23.85 10.40
N ARG A 224 6.85 -24.40 9.79
CA ARG A 224 8.22 -24.46 10.34
C ARG A 224 9.21 -23.95 9.30
N VAL A 225 9.91 -22.88 9.62
CA VAL A 225 10.99 -22.34 8.77
C VAL A 225 12.32 -22.99 9.17
N ASN A 226 13.19 -23.25 8.20
CA ASN A 226 14.50 -23.89 8.40
C ASN A 226 14.45 -25.36 8.82
N GLY A 227 13.48 -26.11 8.32
CA GLY A 227 13.39 -27.57 8.50
C GLY A 227 12.29 -28.02 9.47
N PHE A 228 12.18 -29.34 9.69
CA PHE A 228 11.14 -29.95 10.54
C PHE A 228 11.16 -29.42 11.97
N GLY A 229 12.37 -29.23 12.53
CA GLY A 229 12.57 -28.73 13.89
C GLY A 229 12.73 -27.20 13.98
N GLY A 230 12.37 -26.47 12.91
CA GLY A 230 12.53 -25.03 12.81
C GLY A 230 12.06 -24.29 14.06
N SER A 231 12.88 -23.37 14.57
CA SER A 231 12.60 -22.60 15.78
C SER A 231 11.69 -21.39 15.53
N VAL A 232 11.66 -20.89 14.30
CA VAL A 232 10.65 -19.96 13.80
C VAL A 232 9.51 -20.77 13.17
N GLY A 233 8.33 -20.70 13.77
CA GLY A 233 7.18 -21.50 13.36
C GLY A 233 5.94 -21.21 14.19
N ALA A 234 4.78 -21.58 13.66
CA ALA A 234 3.52 -21.41 14.37
C ALA A 234 2.45 -22.38 13.86
N THR A 235 1.50 -22.73 14.73
CA THR A 235 0.32 -23.51 14.38
C THR A 235 -0.89 -22.58 14.28
N PHE A 236 -1.56 -22.63 13.15
CA PHE A 236 -2.72 -21.81 12.83
C PHE A 236 -3.95 -22.70 12.74
N ASP A 237 -5.05 -22.23 13.32
CA ASP A 237 -6.33 -22.92 13.38
C ASP A 237 -7.41 -22.03 12.76
N ALA A 238 -7.98 -22.47 11.63
CA ALA A 238 -9.06 -21.76 10.94
C ALA A 238 -10.38 -21.81 11.71
N GLY A 239 -10.69 -22.90 12.41
CA GLY A 239 -11.96 -23.06 13.13
C GLY A 239 -12.10 -22.07 14.29
N SER A 240 -10.98 -21.74 14.94
CA SER A 240 -10.91 -20.74 16.01
C SER A 240 -10.34 -19.39 15.58
N GLU A 241 -9.89 -19.27 14.32
CA GLU A 241 -9.17 -18.11 13.77
C GLU A 241 -8.02 -17.64 14.66
N SER A 242 -7.25 -18.59 15.19
CA SER A 242 -6.21 -18.30 16.21
C SER A 242 -4.88 -19.00 15.94
N VAL A 243 -3.83 -18.46 16.55
CA VAL A 243 -2.51 -19.11 16.66
C VAL A 243 -2.50 -19.92 17.94
N THR A 244 -2.33 -21.24 17.83
CA THR A 244 -2.42 -22.18 18.97
C THR A 244 -1.05 -22.60 19.51
N TRP A 245 0.01 -22.37 18.74
CA TRP A 245 1.39 -22.63 19.14
C TRP A 245 2.35 -21.71 18.38
N THR A 246 3.46 -21.34 19.03
CA THR A 246 4.57 -20.61 18.41
C THR A 246 5.91 -21.25 18.78
N GLY A 247 6.86 -21.21 17.86
CA GLY A 247 8.23 -21.65 18.07
C GLY A 247 8.98 -20.74 19.04
N PRO A 248 10.07 -21.24 19.65
CA PRO A 248 10.81 -20.50 20.67
C PRO A 248 11.41 -19.18 20.17
N ASP A 249 11.75 -19.11 18.87
CA ASP A 249 12.36 -17.91 18.26
C ASP A 249 11.35 -17.09 17.45
N THR A 250 10.06 -17.41 17.56
CA THR A 250 8.98 -16.70 16.88
C THR A 250 8.61 -15.45 17.67
N THR A 251 8.70 -14.30 17.02
CA THR A 251 8.35 -13.00 17.64
C THR A 251 7.00 -12.47 17.19
N TYR A 252 6.48 -12.99 16.06
CA TYR A 252 5.21 -12.60 15.48
C TYR A 252 4.58 -13.79 14.78
N ALA A 253 3.28 -14.02 15.02
CA ALA A 253 2.48 -14.97 14.28
C ALA A 253 1.04 -14.46 14.18
N ARG A 254 0.43 -14.58 13.00
CA ARG A 254 -0.93 -14.08 12.76
C ARG A 254 -1.64 -14.93 11.72
N ILE A 255 -2.90 -15.24 12.00
CA ILE A 255 -3.87 -15.72 11.00
C ILE A 255 -4.82 -14.57 10.67
N ILE A 256 -5.05 -14.34 9.38
CA ILE A 256 -5.92 -13.28 8.87
C ILE A 256 -6.99 -13.95 8.01
N PRO A 257 -8.28 -13.91 8.38
CA PRO A 257 -9.34 -14.39 7.51
C PRO A 257 -9.36 -13.57 6.22
N LEU A 258 -9.70 -14.22 5.11
CA LEU A 258 -9.84 -13.65 3.79
C LEU A 258 -11.18 -14.11 3.17
N PRO A 259 -11.61 -13.49 2.07
CA PRO A 259 -12.79 -13.92 1.33
C PRO A 259 -12.75 -15.39 0.92
N ASP A 260 -13.94 -15.96 0.73
CA ASP A 260 -14.15 -17.33 0.25
C ASP A 260 -13.53 -18.42 1.13
N GLY A 261 -13.38 -18.15 2.44
CA GLY A 261 -12.87 -19.10 3.44
C GLY A 261 -11.36 -19.32 3.37
N TRP A 262 -10.65 -18.45 2.66
CA TRP A 262 -9.19 -18.41 2.68
C TRP A 262 -8.69 -17.71 3.93
N TYR A 263 -7.43 -17.98 4.26
CA TYR A 263 -6.73 -17.35 5.36
C TYR A 263 -5.29 -17.08 4.94
N ARG A 264 -4.73 -15.96 5.39
CA ARG A 264 -3.29 -15.68 5.30
C ARG A 264 -2.64 -15.98 6.65
N CYS A 265 -1.69 -16.91 6.65
CA CYS A 265 -0.90 -17.29 7.83
C CYS A 265 0.48 -16.70 7.74
N GLU A 266 0.83 -15.87 8.71
CA GLU A 266 2.12 -15.18 8.79
C GLU A 266 2.88 -15.65 10.04
N VAL A 267 4.17 -15.89 9.89
CA VAL A 267 5.10 -16.14 10.99
C VAL A 267 6.38 -15.33 10.77
N ALA A 268 6.94 -14.75 11.82
CA ALA A 268 8.22 -14.06 11.77
C ALA A 268 9.00 -14.22 13.08
N GLY A 269 10.32 -14.16 12.97
CA GLY A 269 11.23 -14.38 14.09
C GLY A 269 12.68 -14.28 13.66
N THR A 270 13.59 -14.44 14.61
CA THR A 270 15.02 -14.46 14.33
C THR A 270 15.46 -15.90 14.16
N ALA A 271 15.85 -16.30 12.96
CA ALA A 271 16.37 -17.64 12.74
C ALA A 271 17.71 -17.81 13.47
N THR A 272 17.84 -18.86 14.29
CA THR A 272 19.07 -19.16 15.04
C THR A 272 19.99 -20.15 14.33
N ASP A 273 19.44 -20.94 13.41
CA ASP A 273 20.12 -21.92 12.58
C ASP A 273 19.64 -21.80 11.13
N ASN A 274 20.49 -22.17 10.16
CA ASN A 274 20.12 -22.30 8.76
C ASN A 274 19.42 -23.65 8.49
N GLY A 275 18.44 -23.66 7.59
CA GLY A 275 17.83 -24.90 7.10
C GLY A 275 17.26 -24.74 5.70
N SER A 276 17.30 -25.81 4.90
CA SER A 276 17.06 -25.74 3.45
C SER A 276 15.58 -25.67 3.03
N TRP A 277 14.63 -25.68 3.97
CA TRP A 277 13.21 -25.83 3.65
C TRP A 277 12.30 -25.09 4.62
N VAL A 278 11.23 -24.52 4.10
CA VAL A 278 10.02 -24.19 4.87
C VAL A 278 9.05 -25.36 4.74
N HIS A 279 8.59 -25.90 5.87
CA HIS A 279 7.61 -26.98 5.92
C HIS A 279 6.24 -26.44 6.34
N VAL A 280 5.20 -26.97 5.72
CA VAL A 280 3.80 -26.73 6.08
C VAL A 280 3.17 -28.08 6.34
N PHE A 281 2.96 -28.39 7.60
CA PHE A 281 2.32 -29.61 8.05
C PHE A 281 0.81 -29.42 8.03
N VAL A 282 0.10 -30.41 7.50
CA VAL A 282 -1.33 -30.60 7.77
C VAL A 282 -1.43 -31.23 9.16
N MET A 283 -2.42 -30.80 9.95
CA MET A 283 -2.60 -31.27 11.32
C MET A 283 -4.01 -31.87 11.48
N ASP A 284 -4.12 -32.91 12.30
CA ASP A 284 -5.43 -33.46 12.68
C ASP A 284 -6.17 -32.56 13.70
N ASP A 285 -7.43 -32.90 13.98
CA ASP A 285 -8.29 -32.20 14.95
C ASP A 285 -7.79 -32.29 16.40
N ASN A 286 -6.82 -33.15 16.69
CA ASN A 286 -6.17 -33.24 17.99
C ASN A 286 -4.85 -32.44 18.05
N GLY A 287 -4.43 -31.84 16.93
CA GLY A 287 -3.20 -31.06 16.84
C GLY A 287 -1.94 -31.92 16.64
N ASN A 288 -2.08 -33.12 16.09
CA ASN A 288 -0.95 -33.98 15.73
C ASN A 288 -0.52 -33.74 14.28
N LYS A 289 0.80 -33.68 14.06
CA LYS A 289 1.42 -33.77 12.72
C LYS A 289 1.41 -35.19 12.18
N THR A 290 1.65 -36.16 13.08
CA THR A 290 1.64 -37.58 12.75
C THR A 290 0.26 -38.16 12.98
N PHE A 291 -0.44 -38.51 11.91
CA PHE A 291 -1.74 -39.17 11.98
C PHE A 291 -1.97 -40.05 10.75
N THR A 292 -3.06 -40.80 10.72
CA THR A 292 -3.50 -41.53 9.52
C THR A 292 -4.59 -40.72 8.84
N GLY A 293 -4.30 -40.17 7.65
CA GLY A 293 -5.28 -39.43 6.87
C GLY A 293 -6.44 -40.30 6.36
N ASP A 294 -7.53 -39.65 5.96
CA ASP A 294 -8.70 -40.32 5.36
C ASP A 294 -8.58 -40.48 3.83
N GLY A 295 -7.53 -39.93 3.22
CA GLY A 295 -7.30 -39.92 1.78
C GLY A 295 -8.27 -39.06 0.97
N THR A 296 -9.06 -38.19 1.62
CA THR A 296 -10.09 -37.35 0.97
C THR A 296 -10.05 -35.91 1.45
N SER A 297 -10.04 -35.71 2.77
CA SER A 297 -9.93 -34.40 3.41
C SER A 297 -8.54 -33.82 3.20
N GLY A 298 -8.44 -32.50 3.15
CA GLY A 298 -7.18 -31.83 2.85
C GLY A 298 -7.17 -30.36 3.21
N ILE A 299 -6.27 -29.66 2.54
CA ILE A 299 -6.17 -28.20 2.52
C ILE A 299 -5.92 -27.73 1.09
N ASP A 300 -6.33 -26.51 0.76
CA ASP A 300 -5.79 -25.80 -0.39
C ASP A 300 -4.69 -24.85 0.08
N VAL A 301 -3.57 -24.81 -0.65
CA VAL A 301 -2.45 -23.89 -0.38
C VAL A 301 -2.16 -23.03 -1.60
N TYR A 302 -1.81 -21.78 -1.35
CA TYR A 302 -1.48 -20.82 -2.39
C TYR A 302 -0.41 -19.84 -1.93
N TRP A 303 0.54 -19.55 -2.82
CA TRP A 303 1.56 -18.51 -2.67
C TRP A 303 2.31 -18.49 -1.33
N GLY A 304 3.47 -19.13 -1.29
CA GLY A 304 4.45 -18.95 -0.23
C GLY A 304 5.42 -17.81 -0.51
N GLN A 305 5.75 -17.04 0.53
CA GLN A 305 6.73 -15.96 0.46
C GLN A 305 7.61 -15.95 1.70
N LEU A 306 8.93 -16.03 1.49
CA LEU A 306 9.95 -15.90 2.53
C LEU A 306 10.74 -14.62 2.30
N GLU A 307 10.88 -13.80 3.32
CA GLU A 307 11.62 -12.53 3.27
C GLU A 307 12.62 -12.47 4.44
N VAL A 308 13.85 -12.00 4.21
CA VAL A 308 14.85 -11.76 5.27
C VAL A 308 14.55 -10.42 5.96
N ARG A 309 13.44 -10.41 6.72
CA ARG A 309 12.90 -9.28 7.48
C ARG A 309 11.90 -9.80 8.51
N ASN A 310 11.84 -9.21 9.71
CA ASN A 310 10.90 -9.60 10.77
C ASN A 310 9.43 -9.16 10.54
N ALA A 311 9.02 -9.00 9.28
CA ALA A 311 7.71 -8.45 8.91
C ALA A 311 7.41 -8.73 7.44
N PRO A 312 6.30 -9.41 7.10
CA PRO A 312 5.97 -9.68 5.70
C PRO A 312 5.54 -8.40 4.96
N THR A 313 5.83 -8.35 3.67
CA THR A 313 5.35 -7.29 2.75
C THR A 313 4.26 -7.81 1.83
N SER A 314 3.80 -6.97 0.90
CA SER A 314 2.87 -7.39 -0.16
C SER A 314 3.43 -8.57 -0.97
N PRO A 315 2.55 -9.35 -1.61
CA PRO A 315 2.95 -10.44 -2.50
C PRO A 315 3.99 -10.02 -3.56
N ILE A 316 5.07 -10.79 -3.65
CA ILE A 316 6.13 -10.74 -4.66
C ILE A 316 6.18 -12.08 -5.39
N TRP A 317 5.69 -12.10 -6.62
CA TRP A 317 5.53 -13.34 -7.37
C TRP A 317 6.88 -13.79 -7.93
N THR A 318 7.20 -15.07 -7.75
CA THR A 318 8.41 -15.70 -8.26
C THR A 318 8.08 -16.90 -9.14
N ASN A 319 8.86 -17.11 -10.19
CA ASN A 319 8.67 -18.21 -11.14
C ASN A 319 10.01 -18.69 -11.71
N GLY A 320 10.70 -19.54 -10.97
CA GLY A 320 11.99 -20.14 -11.31
C GLY A 320 13.21 -19.39 -10.76
N SER A 321 13.01 -18.19 -10.20
CA SER A 321 14.05 -17.37 -9.55
C SER A 321 13.42 -16.47 -8.49
N THR A 322 14.24 -16.02 -7.53
CA THR A 322 13.84 -14.98 -6.59
C THR A 322 13.59 -13.66 -7.32
N GLU A 323 12.69 -12.85 -6.78
CA GLU A 323 12.31 -11.56 -7.35
C GLU A 323 12.31 -10.50 -6.25
N THR A 324 12.69 -9.27 -6.61
CA THR A 324 12.78 -8.14 -5.67
C THR A 324 11.79 -7.06 -6.05
N ARG A 325 10.87 -6.76 -5.12
CA ARG A 325 10.00 -5.58 -5.19
C ARG A 325 10.76 -4.36 -4.66
N GLN A 326 10.78 -3.28 -5.42
CA GLN A 326 11.40 -2.02 -5.03
C GLN A 326 10.57 -1.30 -3.94
N SER A 327 11.25 -0.54 -3.10
CA SER A 327 10.60 0.32 -2.09
C SER A 327 9.70 1.39 -2.70
N ASP A 328 8.67 1.81 -1.96
CA ASP A 328 7.94 3.02 -2.24
C ASP A 328 8.72 4.28 -1.87
N ASN A 329 8.58 5.32 -2.69
CA ASN A 329 9.07 6.66 -2.40
C ASN A 329 8.05 7.70 -2.88
N ILE A 330 7.26 8.21 -1.93
CA ILE A 330 6.26 9.24 -2.18
C ILE A 330 6.80 10.60 -1.74
N ARG A 331 6.74 11.57 -2.66
CA ARG A 331 7.20 12.93 -2.41
C ARG A 331 6.22 13.99 -2.89
N VAL A 332 6.23 15.12 -2.20
CA VAL A 332 5.52 16.35 -2.57
C VAL A 332 6.56 17.43 -2.78
N LEU A 333 6.62 18.03 -3.96
CA LEU A 333 7.52 19.16 -4.20
C LEU A 333 6.95 20.42 -3.53
N ALA A 334 7.85 21.23 -2.99
CA ALA A 334 7.51 22.51 -2.39
C ALA A 334 7.16 23.52 -3.49
N ASP A 335 5.88 23.83 -3.62
CA ASP A 335 5.34 24.62 -4.73
C ASP A 335 4.26 25.61 -4.26
N GLY A 336 4.52 26.27 -3.12
CA GLY A 336 3.70 27.37 -2.59
C GLY A 336 2.75 26.97 -1.45
N TRP A 337 2.64 25.69 -1.11
CA TRP A 337 1.89 25.22 0.06
C TRP A 337 2.68 25.36 1.37
N GLN A 338 4.00 25.35 1.29
CA GLN A 338 4.90 25.38 2.44
C GLN A 338 5.18 26.80 2.94
N ASN A 339 5.33 26.95 4.25
CA ASN A 339 6.05 28.08 4.86
C ASN A 339 7.44 27.60 5.27
N ARG A 340 8.48 28.37 4.90
CA ARG A 340 9.88 27.98 5.11
C ARG A 340 10.34 28.17 6.56
N ARG A 341 9.69 29.03 7.32
CA ARG A 341 10.15 29.43 8.67
C ARG A 341 9.36 28.82 9.81
N GLN A 342 8.20 28.24 9.53
CA GLN A 342 7.37 27.63 10.56
C GLN A 342 6.38 26.67 9.91
N ALA A 343 6.00 25.63 10.64
CA ALA A 343 5.01 24.68 10.18
C ALA A 343 4.39 23.93 11.35
N SER A 344 3.22 23.36 11.09
CA SER A 344 2.69 22.23 11.85
C SER A 344 2.31 21.13 10.87
N VAL A 345 2.65 19.89 11.19
CA VAL A 345 2.37 18.73 10.36
C VAL A 345 1.68 17.69 11.21
N PHE A 346 0.63 17.09 10.63
CA PHE A 346 -0.06 15.94 11.17
C PHE A 346 0.11 14.76 10.21
N VAL A 347 0.38 13.58 10.75
CA VAL A 347 0.51 12.34 10.01
C VAL A 347 -0.23 11.22 10.75
N GLU A 348 -1.18 10.58 10.09
CA GLU A 348 -1.82 9.34 10.54
C GLU A 348 -1.25 8.17 9.73
N MET A 349 -0.71 7.16 10.42
CA MET A 349 -0.18 5.95 9.79
C MET A 349 -0.65 4.71 10.53
N SER A 350 -0.58 3.56 9.89
CA SER A 350 -0.60 2.27 10.58
C SER A 350 0.64 1.49 10.17
N VAL A 351 1.47 1.11 11.13
CA VAL A 351 2.74 0.43 10.84
C VAL A 351 2.60 -1.05 11.17
N LYS A 352 3.05 -1.92 10.25
CA LYS A 352 3.10 -3.37 10.50
C LYS A 352 4.17 -3.65 11.58
N ALA A 353 4.04 -4.78 12.28
CA ALA A 353 5.06 -5.20 13.25
C ALA A 353 6.44 -5.32 12.57
N GLY A 354 7.53 -5.10 13.32
CA GLY A 354 8.91 -5.18 12.82
C GLY A 354 9.46 -3.89 12.19
N GLY A 355 10.56 -4.02 11.45
CA GLY A 355 11.32 -2.90 10.87
C GLY A 355 12.16 -2.13 11.90
N ASP A 356 12.97 -1.19 11.44
CA ASP A 356 13.86 -0.40 12.31
C ASP A 356 13.03 0.64 13.10
N SER A 357 13.38 0.92 14.35
CA SER A 357 12.71 1.98 15.12
C SER A 357 12.98 3.38 14.54
N SER A 358 14.07 3.51 13.77
CA SER A 358 14.47 4.71 13.05
C SER A 358 13.86 4.87 11.65
N ASP A 359 12.96 3.98 11.22
CA ASP A 359 12.21 4.15 9.95
C ASP A 359 11.51 5.52 9.92
N ASN A 360 11.44 6.17 8.76
CA ASN A 360 11.02 7.58 8.66
C ASN A 360 9.52 7.71 8.41
N VAL A 361 8.81 8.38 9.31
CA VAL A 361 7.41 8.79 9.14
C VAL A 361 7.31 9.89 8.10
N LEU A 362 8.15 10.92 8.25
CA LEU A 362 8.14 12.10 7.41
C LEU A 362 9.54 12.69 7.30
N THR A 363 9.90 13.16 6.11
CA THR A 363 11.06 14.04 5.93
C THR A 363 10.67 15.35 5.26
N LEU A 364 11.00 16.49 5.87
CA LEU A 364 10.92 17.84 5.30
C LEU A 364 12.32 18.32 4.92
N GLY A 365 12.44 19.29 4.00
CA GLY A 365 13.68 20.09 3.89
C GLY A 365 14.73 19.62 2.90
N ALA A 366 14.40 18.71 1.99
CA ALA A 366 15.39 17.96 1.21
C ALA A 366 15.99 18.70 -0.01
N GLY A 367 16.49 19.92 0.22
CA GLY A 367 17.15 20.83 -0.71
C GLY A 367 18.55 20.38 -1.14
N ARG A 368 19.56 21.28 -1.08
CA ARG A 368 20.95 20.95 -1.48
C ARG A 368 21.64 20.10 -0.40
N GLY A 369 22.19 18.94 -0.80
CA GLY A 369 22.99 18.09 0.10
C GLY A 369 22.14 17.22 1.03
N ASN A 370 22.47 17.23 2.34
CA ASN A 370 21.84 16.42 3.39
C ASN A 370 20.85 17.20 4.27
N GLU A 371 20.48 18.42 3.86
CA GLU A 371 19.53 19.27 4.59
C GLU A 371 18.17 18.56 4.74
N ARG A 372 17.69 18.42 5.98
CA ARG A 372 16.41 17.78 6.28
C ARG A 372 15.99 17.96 7.73
N MET A 373 14.70 17.85 7.95
CA MET A 373 14.08 17.52 9.22
C MET A 373 13.35 16.18 9.06
N VAL A 374 13.64 15.23 9.94
CA VAL A 374 13.08 13.88 9.95
C VAL A 374 12.24 13.70 11.20
N LEU A 375 11.08 13.06 11.02
CA LEU A 375 10.31 12.43 12.09
C LEU A 375 10.38 10.92 11.89
N SER A 376 10.89 10.18 12.88
CA SER A 376 11.01 8.71 12.81
C SER A 376 9.79 7.99 13.41
N LYS A 377 9.73 6.67 13.21
CA LYS A 377 8.72 5.76 13.76
C LYS A 377 8.67 5.87 15.29
N GLU A 378 9.82 5.98 15.95
CA GLU A 378 9.93 6.20 17.40
C GLU A 378 9.72 7.65 17.85
N GLY A 379 9.20 8.52 16.98
CA GLY A 379 8.93 9.92 17.31
C GLY A 379 10.18 10.78 17.48
N GLN A 380 11.35 10.28 17.12
CA GLN A 380 12.59 11.04 17.16
C GLN A 380 12.55 12.13 16.08
N ILE A 381 13.03 13.33 16.45
CA ILE A 381 13.22 14.42 15.50
C ILE A 381 14.71 14.60 15.26
N TYR A 382 15.09 14.60 14.00
CA TYR A 382 16.47 14.82 13.59
C TYR A 382 16.53 15.91 12.53
N VAL A 383 17.35 16.94 12.77
CA VAL A 383 17.55 18.06 11.85
C VAL A 383 19.02 18.13 11.44
N THR A 384 19.27 17.99 10.15
CA THR A 384 20.58 18.21 9.52
C THR A 384 20.47 19.40 8.60
N THR A 385 21.49 20.25 8.61
CA THR A 385 21.66 21.32 7.61
C THR A 385 23.01 21.15 6.90
N PRO A 386 23.28 21.91 5.82
CA PRO A 386 24.59 21.85 5.14
C PRO A 386 25.77 22.18 6.08
N GLU A 387 25.51 22.87 7.19
CA GLU A 387 26.46 23.25 8.23
C GLU A 387 26.61 22.17 9.33
N GLY A 388 26.12 20.95 9.07
CA GLY A 388 26.11 19.81 9.99
C GLY A 388 24.81 19.69 10.79
N ASN A 389 24.78 18.77 11.76
CA ASN A 389 23.58 18.52 12.56
C ASN A 389 23.23 19.74 13.41
N SER A 390 21.96 20.12 13.40
CA SER A 390 21.44 21.29 14.14
C SER A 390 20.66 20.87 15.37
N PHE A 391 20.00 19.72 15.32
CA PHE A 391 19.19 19.21 16.40
C PHE A 391 19.02 17.69 16.32
N ASN A 392 19.17 17.00 17.44
CA ASN A 392 18.82 15.59 17.59
C ASN A 392 18.02 15.45 18.89
N GLY A 393 16.70 15.31 18.80
CA GLY A 393 15.82 15.15 19.95
C GLY A 393 15.94 13.74 20.55
N ASN A 394 15.70 13.60 21.86
CA ASN A 394 15.71 12.30 22.53
C ASN A 394 14.58 11.40 22.01
N SER A 395 14.90 10.15 21.66
CA SER A 395 13.95 9.11 21.28
C SER A 395 12.83 8.98 22.31
N TYR A 396 11.60 8.82 21.85
CA TYR A 396 10.55 8.31 22.73
C TYR A 396 10.78 6.80 22.83
N ASN A 397 10.76 6.26 24.06
CA ASN A 397 10.75 4.81 24.25
C ASN A 397 9.31 4.34 24.06
N LEU A 398 8.80 4.49 22.82
CA LEU A 398 7.45 4.13 22.47
C LEU A 398 7.38 2.62 22.40
N ASP A 399 6.36 2.04 23.04
CA ASP A 399 5.86 0.72 22.66
C ASP A 399 5.21 0.87 21.28
N LEU A 400 6.04 0.97 20.24
CA LEU A 400 5.57 0.87 18.87
C LEU A 400 5.13 -0.58 18.69
N HIS A 401 4.07 -0.79 17.89
CA HIS A 401 3.50 -2.07 17.43
C HIS A 401 2.27 -2.59 18.22
N PRO A 402 1.22 -3.13 17.55
CA PRO A 402 0.68 -2.80 16.23
C PRO A 402 -0.56 -1.91 16.35
N GLY A 403 -0.68 -0.89 15.51
CA GLY A 403 -1.84 0.00 15.58
C GLY A 403 -1.80 1.14 14.58
N MET A 404 -2.81 1.99 14.65
CA MET A 404 -2.79 3.31 14.06
C MET A 404 -2.04 4.25 15.02
N THR A 405 -1.10 5.03 14.49
CA THR A 405 -0.38 6.05 15.25
C THR A 405 -0.59 7.41 14.59
N ARG A 406 -0.87 8.40 15.41
CA ARG A 406 -0.96 9.81 15.02
C ARG A 406 0.28 10.51 15.48
N TYR A 407 1.02 11.07 14.54
CA TYR A 407 2.17 11.91 14.79
C TYR A 407 1.80 13.35 14.48
N ALA A 408 2.23 14.28 15.30
CA ALA A 408 2.17 15.68 14.95
C ALA A 408 3.44 16.41 15.41
N LEU A 409 3.88 17.36 14.61
CA LEU A 409 5.11 18.12 14.78
C LEU A 409 4.81 19.58 14.45
N SER A 410 5.18 20.51 15.33
CA SER A 410 5.22 21.93 15.01
C SER A 410 6.61 22.51 15.28
N TYR A 411 7.01 23.50 14.49
CA TYR A 411 8.26 24.22 14.69
C TYR A 411 8.16 25.67 14.21
N GLU A 412 8.99 26.51 14.82
CA GLU A 412 9.37 27.83 14.33
C GLU A 412 10.91 27.89 14.19
N GLU A 413 11.39 28.50 13.11
CA GLU A 413 12.81 28.69 12.81
C GLU A 413 13.50 29.49 13.92
N ALA A 414 14.59 28.95 14.46
CA ALA A 414 15.26 29.48 15.66
C ALA A 414 14.34 29.67 16.88
N GLY A 415 13.16 29.06 16.85
CA GLY A 415 12.11 29.12 17.86
C GLY A 415 11.73 27.74 18.39
N PRO A 416 10.62 27.64 19.14
CA PRO A 416 10.23 26.38 19.78
C PRO A 416 9.84 25.29 18.77
N MET A 417 9.88 24.05 19.25
CA MET A 417 9.38 22.86 18.56
C MET A 417 8.51 22.06 19.52
N HIS A 418 7.43 21.47 19.00
CA HIS A 418 6.57 20.54 19.72
C HIS A 418 6.37 19.27 18.90
N VAL A 419 6.34 18.12 19.58
CA VAL A 419 5.88 16.86 18.99
C VAL A 419 4.89 16.21 19.93
N THR A 420 3.81 15.72 19.35
CA THR A 420 2.75 15.00 20.06
C THR A 420 2.49 13.69 19.33
N ILE A 421 2.20 12.65 20.09
CA ILE A 421 1.85 11.33 19.57
C ILE A 421 0.58 10.88 20.25
N ASP A 422 -0.35 10.36 19.46
CA ASP A 422 -1.62 9.77 19.88
C ASP A 422 -2.40 10.67 20.84
N ASN A 423 -2.79 11.85 20.35
CA ASN A 423 -3.64 12.82 21.03
C ASN A 423 -3.03 13.30 22.36
N GLY A 424 -1.70 13.44 22.37
CA GLY A 424 -0.94 13.88 23.53
C GLY A 424 -0.62 12.78 24.55
N ALA A 425 -0.86 11.50 24.25
CA ALA A 425 -0.38 10.40 25.07
C ALA A 425 1.14 10.47 25.29
N ASN A 426 1.87 10.97 24.27
CA ASN A 426 3.27 11.34 24.40
C ASN A 426 3.52 12.70 23.73
N SER A 427 3.68 13.74 24.54
CA SER A 427 4.03 15.09 24.06
C SER A 427 5.35 15.58 24.62
N ARG A 428 6.11 16.31 23.80
CA ARG A 428 7.34 16.99 24.22
C ARG A 428 7.52 18.31 23.50
N SER A 429 8.34 19.15 24.12
CA SER A 429 8.85 20.40 23.55
C SER A 429 10.39 20.30 23.43
N PRO A 430 10.92 19.71 22.34
CA PRO A 430 12.33 19.28 22.28
C PRO A 430 13.36 20.43 22.26
N GLY A 431 12.92 21.67 22.10
CA GLY A 431 13.78 22.86 22.07
C GLY A 431 13.75 23.55 20.71
N ALA A 432 14.81 24.27 20.37
CA ALA A 432 14.88 25.11 19.17
C ALA A 432 15.97 24.67 18.19
N ILE A 433 15.71 24.86 16.90
CA ILE A 433 16.72 24.70 15.83
C ILE A 433 17.72 25.85 15.94
N SER A 434 18.88 25.63 16.57
CA SER A 434 19.81 26.71 16.91
C SER A 434 20.59 27.22 15.68
N ASN A 435 20.43 28.51 15.36
CA ASN A 435 21.23 29.29 14.40
C ASN A 435 21.39 28.67 12.99
N LYS A 436 20.45 27.81 12.57
CA LYS A 436 20.51 27.07 11.31
C LYS A 436 19.14 27.09 10.64
N TYR A 437 19.13 27.28 9.33
CA TYR A 437 17.92 27.45 8.50
C TYR A 437 17.58 26.12 7.81
N LEU A 438 16.28 25.84 7.62
CA LEU A 438 15.80 24.67 6.88
C LEU A 438 15.07 25.12 5.61
N GLU A 439 15.64 24.84 4.43
CA GLU A 439 14.97 25.08 3.16
C GLU A 439 14.02 23.92 2.79
N VAL A 440 12.71 24.14 2.96
CA VAL A 440 11.68 23.18 2.52
C VAL A 440 11.51 23.24 1.00
N THR A 441 12.20 22.33 0.30
CA THR A 441 12.08 22.12 -1.16
C THR A 441 11.19 20.94 -1.53
N ARG A 442 10.97 20.01 -0.60
CA ARG A 442 10.04 18.88 -0.74
C ARG A 442 9.72 18.26 0.63
N MET A 443 8.67 17.47 0.65
CA MET A 443 8.29 16.56 1.71
C MET A 443 8.31 15.12 1.17
N THR A 444 8.81 14.17 1.96
CA THR A 444 8.83 12.73 1.63
C THR A 444 8.07 11.98 2.72
N LEU A 445 7.24 11.02 2.33
CA LEU A 445 6.33 10.30 3.22
C LEU A 445 6.77 8.85 3.40
N GLY A 446 6.84 8.36 4.63
CA GLY A 446 7.13 6.95 4.91
C GLY A 446 8.52 6.45 4.50
N THR A 447 9.43 7.36 4.11
CA THR A 447 10.79 7.04 3.66
C THR A 447 11.73 8.24 3.82
N GLN A 448 13.03 7.99 3.73
CA GLN A 448 14.05 9.03 3.75
C GLN A 448 14.15 9.78 2.41
N HIS A 449 14.53 11.05 2.46
CA HIS A 449 14.67 11.91 1.27
C HIS A 449 15.78 11.53 0.24
N THR A 450 16.85 10.83 0.64
CA THR A 450 18.09 10.66 -0.17
C THR A 450 18.33 9.26 -0.70
N SER A 451 17.76 8.27 -0.05
CA SER A 451 18.01 6.86 -0.28
C SER A 451 16.75 6.14 0.14
N ALA A 452 16.35 5.12 -0.60
CA ALA A 452 15.23 4.22 -0.27
C ALA A 452 15.48 3.39 1.01
N THR A 453 15.93 4.06 2.08
CA THR A 453 16.36 3.53 3.37
C THR A 453 15.48 4.12 4.46
N GLY A 454 15.32 3.40 5.57
CA GLY A 454 14.41 3.80 6.65
C GLY A 454 12.98 3.96 6.12
N VAL A 455 12.49 2.97 5.37
CA VAL A 455 11.17 2.99 4.73
C VAL A 455 10.21 2.20 5.61
N ILE A 456 9.12 2.86 6.01
CA ILE A 456 8.06 2.22 6.80
C ILE A 456 7.41 1.09 6.00
N ASN A 457 7.15 -0.03 6.67
CA ASN A 457 6.25 -1.08 6.19
C ASN A 457 4.86 -0.90 6.79
N GLY A 458 3.91 -0.33 6.05
CA GLY A 458 2.59 0.01 6.61
C GLY A 458 1.72 0.88 5.71
N TYR A 459 0.72 1.51 6.28
CA TYR A 459 -0.25 2.36 5.58
C TYR A 459 -0.05 3.82 5.95
N ILE A 460 0.12 4.67 4.94
CA ILE A 460 0.00 6.13 5.07
C ILE A 460 -1.47 6.47 4.88
N ARG A 461 -2.09 7.07 5.90
CA ARG A 461 -3.54 7.29 5.94
C ARG A 461 -3.88 8.74 5.68
N ARG A 462 -3.31 9.65 6.45
CA ARG A 462 -3.54 11.10 6.33
C ARG A 462 -2.26 11.88 6.56
N VAL A 463 -2.04 12.94 5.78
CA VAL A 463 -0.96 13.90 5.99
C VAL A 463 -1.49 15.30 5.77
N HIS A 464 -1.41 16.15 6.79
CA HIS A 464 -1.81 17.55 6.71
C HIS A 464 -0.63 18.46 7.05
N TYR A 465 -0.44 19.52 6.26
CA TYR A 465 0.55 20.55 6.54
C TYR A 465 -0.13 21.90 6.76
N TYR A 466 0.31 22.60 7.78
CA TYR A 466 -0.14 23.93 8.16
C TYR A 466 1.04 24.90 8.08
N PRO A 467 0.92 26.04 7.38
CA PRO A 467 2.03 26.96 7.12
C PRO A 467 2.31 27.90 8.30
N PHE A 468 2.00 27.48 9.52
CA PHE A 468 2.20 28.22 10.75
C PHE A 468 2.43 27.24 11.91
N MET A 469 3.09 27.72 12.95
CA MET A 469 3.32 26.95 14.17
C MET A 469 2.07 26.93 15.06
N MET A 470 1.64 25.74 15.47
CA MET A 470 0.68 25.52 16.54
C MET A 470 1.42 25.31 17.85
N ASP A 471 0.83 25.76 18.96
CA ASP A 471 1.32 25.39 20.28
C ASP A 471 1.05 23.90 20.57
N GLN A 472 1.58 23.40 21.69
CA GLN A 472 1.44 21.98 22.03
C GLN A 472 -0.03 21.56 22.21
N ALA A 473 -0.88 22.41 22.80
CA ALA A 473 -2.27 22.06 23.08
C ALA A 473 -3.10 21.99 21.79
N ASP A 474 -2.89 22.93 20.88
CA ASP A 474 -3.51 22.92 19.56
C ASP A 474 -3.03 21.71 18.74
N LEU A 475 -1.75 21.33 18.87
CA LEU A 475 -1.17 20.18 18.18
C LEU A 475 -1.73 18.84 18.72
N GLU A 476 -2.01 18.74 20.01
CA GLU A 476 -2.70 17.60 20.62
C GLU A 476 -4.17 17.51 20.14
N ALA A 477 -4.86 18.64 20.01
CA ALA A 477 -6.25 18.71 19.55
C ALA A 477 -6.42 18.50 18.03
N LEU A 478 -5.32 18.65 17.27
CA LEU A 478 -5.28 18.41 15.83
C LEU A 478 -5.36 16.91 15.48
N GLN A 479 -4.79 16.06 16.33
CA GLN A 479 -4.77 14.59 16.19
C GLN A 479 -6.15 14.00 16.47
#